data_AF-A0A7Z0VIZ7-F1
#
_entry.id   AF-A0A7Z0VIZ7-F1
#
_cell.length_a   1.000
_cell.length_b   1.000
_cell.length_c   1.000
_cell.angle_alpha   90.00
_cell.angle_beta   90.00
_cell.angle_gamma   90.00
#
_symmetry.space_group_name_H-M   'P 1'
#
loop_
_entity.id
_entity.type
_entity.pdbx_description
1 polymer ?
#
loop_
_entity_poly.entity_id
_entity_poly.type
_entity_poly.pdbx_seq_one_letter_code
_entity_poly.pdbx_strand_id
1 'polypeptide(L)'
;MSDNLSLNPDTLEKNELILGFIPLTDCAPLVIAKEMGFFEKYGLEVSLSKETSWANIRDKVAIGILDGAQMLAPMPLAMSLGLGPIQKPMVTAFSMDLNGNAITVSSDLYREMLAVDSDDMLQHSTTVLALKTVIDNRNKKGLEPLSFAVVFPFSTHNYELRYWMASAGIDPDRDVRLVVVPPSQMVEQLQKGLIDGYCVGEPWNSIAVQKGLGHTLITKYEIWKNSPEKVFGVTEEWAVQHPNTHLALLRALLEASRWVDSRENRAKVTEIISRSIYINAPENIVRMSMTGTYQFAPNSMPQALPDFNVFHRYAANYPWRSHAVWFMTQMIRWGQIEEPIDIHATAAEVYRPDIYRAAGKLLGIAAPTADHKLEGAHHQNWKLVESSVTTLLGADSFFDDSIFDPMSPLDYLKSFPIHNMSLALQQLQDSIRYQSLQPAAVPVDQEIPR
;
A
#
# COMPACT_ATOMS: atom_id res chain seq x y z
N MET A 1 -16.10 -35.29 1.21
CA MET A 1 -17.10 -34.81 2.16
C MET A 1 -16.50 -33.60 2.83
N SER A 2 -16.85 -32.43 2.32
CA SER A 2 -16.32 -31.13 2.75
C SER A 2 -17.22 -30.58 3.83
N ASP A 3 -16.80 -30.71 5.09
CA ASP A 3 -17.39 -29.93 6.18
C ASP A 3 -17.01 -28.47 5.94
N ASN A 4 -17.89 -27.77 5.22
CA ASN A 4 -17.92 -26.32 5.18
C ASN A 4 -18.18 -25.87 6.62
N LEU A 5 -17.12 -25.54 7.36
CA LEU A 5 -17.19 -24.82 8.63
C LEU A 5 -17.71 -23.40 8.34
N SER A 6 -18.98 -23.29 7.99
CA SER A 6 -19.74 -22.06 8.15
C SER A 6 -19.65 -21.72 9.64
N LEU A 7 -19.00 -20.60 9.98
CA LEU A 7 -19.16 -20.04 11.31
C LEU A 7 -20.67 -19.88 11.51
N ASN A 8 -21.21 -20.44 12.60
CA ASN A 8 -22.61 -20.21 12.92
C ASN A 8 -22.78 -18.69 13.14
N PRO A 9 -23.65 -17.97 12.40
CA PRO A 9 -23.86 -16.54 12.60
C PRO A 9 -24.12 -16.14 14.06
N ASP A 10 -24.67 -17.06 14.87
CA ASP A 10 -24.87 -16.89 16.32
C ASP A 10 -23.57 -16.80 17.14
N THR A 11 -22.39 -16.95 16.50
CA THR A 11 -21.07 -16.89 17.15
C THR A 11 -20.34 -15.57 16.93
N LEU A 12 -20.90 -14.64 16.14
CA LEU A 12 -20.30 -13.33 15.92
C LEU A 12 -20.52 -12.43 17.14
N GLU A 13 -19.44 -11.81 17.62
CA GLU A 13 -19.52 -10.82 18.69
C GLU A 13 -20.16 -9.51 18.22
N LYS A 14 -20.00 -9.20 16.93
CA LYS A 14 -20.61 -8.05 16.27
C LYS A 14 -20.93 -8.40 14.81
N ASN A 15 -22.14 -8.14 14.36
CA ASN A 15 -22.59 -8.45 13.00
C ASN A 15 -22.77 -7.19 12.13
N GLU A 16 -23.19 -6.07 12.71
CA GLU A 16 -23.29 -4.78 12.03
C GLU A 16 -21.95 -4.04 12.07
N LEU A 17 -21.35 -3.76 10.92
CA LEU A 17 -20.04 -3.11 10.81
C LEU A 17 -20.08 -1.87 9.94
N ILE A 18 -19.34 -0.83 10.34
CA ILE A 18 -19.10 0.36 9.51
C ILE A 18 -17.64 0.36 9.08
N LEU A 19 -17.39 0.18 7.78
CA LEU A 19 -16.04 0.07 7.22
C LEU A 19 -15.68 1.26 6.34
N GLY A 20 -14.53 1.88 6.59
CA GLY A 20 -14.05 3.03 5.83
C GLY A 20 -13.33 2.66 4.53
N PHE A 21 -13.48 3.48 3.50
CA PHE A 21 -12.66 3.42 2.29
C PHE A 21 -12.43 4.79 1.67
N ILE A 22 -11.39 4.90 0.83
CA ILE A 22 -11.09 6.06 -0.01
C ILE A 22 -11.48 5.74 -1.46
N PRO A 23 -12.02 6.69 -2.24
CA PRO A 23 -12.39 6.46 -3.64
C PRO A 23 -11.17 6.28 -4.56
N LEU A 24 -10.56 5.10 -4.48
CA LEU A 24 -9.47 4.60 -5.31
C LEU A 24 -9.83 3.20 -5.79
N THR A 25 -9.18 2.71 -6.86
CA THR A 25 -9.47 1.36 -7.38
C THR A 25 -9.12 0.25 -6.39
N ASP A 26 -8.20 0.51 -5.47
CA ASP A 26 -7.85 -0.40 -4.38
C ASP A 26 -8.99 -0.67 -3.38
N CYS A 27 -10.10 0.09 -3.42
CA CYS A 27 -11.28 -0.19 -2.60
C CYS A 27 -12.12 -1.39 -3.12
N ALA A 28 -11.79 -1.93 -4.31
CA ALA A 28 -12.57 -2.95 -4.98
C ALA A 28 -12.91 -4.17 -4.11
N PRO A 29 -12.01 -4.75 -3.29
CA PRO A 29 -12.36 -5.86 -2.41
C PRO A 29 -13.49 -5.54 -1.42
N LEU A 30 -13.51 -4.34 -0.83
CA LEU A 30 -14.57 -3.91 0.10
C LEU A 30 -15.90 -3.71 -0.62
N VAL A 31 -15.87 -2.99 -1.74
CA VAL A 31 -17.07 -2.67 -2.52
C VAL A 31 -17.71 -3.94 -3.06
N ILE A 32 -16.90 -4.84 -3.61
CA ILE A 32 -17.39 -6.11 -4.16
C ILE A 32 -17.83 -7.06 -3.05
N ALA A 33 -17.15 -7.08 -1.90
CA ALA A 33 -17.61 -7.86 -0.75
C ALA A 33 -19.03 -7.47 -0.32
N LYS A 34 -19.35 -6.18 -0.39
CA LYS A 34 -20.70 -5.66 -0.13
C LYS A 34 -21.68 -5.98 -1.26
N GLU A 35 -21.38 -5.56 -2.48
CA GLU A 35 -22.33 -5.62 -3.60
C GLU A 35 -22.63 -7.05 -4.09
N MET A 36 -21.70 -7.98 -3.89
CA MET A 36 -21.87 -9.40 -4.26
C MET A 36 -22.29 -10.28 -3.07
N GLY A 37 -22.51 -9.67 -1.90
CA GLY A 37 -22.96 -10.34 -0.68
C GLY A 37 -21.99 -11.34 -0.07
N PHE A 38 -20.69 -11.12 -0.25
CA PHE A 38 -19.68 -11.89 0.48
C PHE A 38 -19.70 -11.60 1.97
N PHE A 39 -20.03 -10.37 2.40
CA PHE A 39 -20.22 -10.08 3.83
C PHE A 39 -21.43 -10.81 4.41
N GLU A 40 -22.59 -10.71 3.74
CA GLU A 40 -23.82 -11.35 4.20
C GLU A 40 -23.68 -12.89 4.26
N LYS A 41 -22.89 -13.49 3.35
CA LYS A 41 -22.54 -14.93 3.39
C LYS A 41 -21.95 -15.37 4.72
N TYR A 42 -21.25 -14.49 5.44
CA TYR A 42 -20.66 -14.78 6.76
C TYR A 42 -21.40 -14.10 7.91
N GLY A 43 -22.65 -13.69 7.71
CA GLY A 43 -23.49 -13.11 8.76
C GLY A 43 -23.18 -11.65 9.09
N LEU A 44 -22.41 -10.95 8.25
CA LEU A 44 -22.04 -9.56 8.47
C LEU A 44 -22.95 -8.61 7.69
N GLU A 45 -23.55 -7.66 8.39
CA GLU A 45 -24.24 -6.51 7.81
C GLU A 45 -23.28 -5.32 7.74
N VAL A 46 -22.66 -5.13 6.59
CA VAL A 46 -21.65 -4.08 6.41
C VAL A 46 -22.25 -2.83 5.77
N SER A 47 -21.97 -1.68 6.37
CA SER A 47 -22.12 -0.34 5.78
C SER A 47 -20.75 0.21 5.39
N LEU A 48 -20.60 0.69 4.15
CA LEU A 48 -19.35 1.30 3.68
C LEU A 48 -19.40 2.82 3.84
N SER A 49 -18.41 3.38 4.54
CA SER A 49 -18.23 4.82 4.71
C SER A 49 -17.17 5.33 3.74
N LYS A 50 -17.60 6.13 2.76
CA LYS A 50 -16.70 6.83 1.83
C LYS A 50 -16.08 8.03 2.53
N GLU A 51 -14.76 7.99 2.73
CA GLU A 51 -14.02 9.07 3.38
C GLU A 51 -13.35 10.01 2.38
N THR A 52 -13.14 11.26 2.80
CA THR A 52 -12.54 12.30 1.97
C THR A 52 -11.02 12.35 2.06
N SER A 53 -10.42 11.83 3.14
CA SER A 53 -8.98 11.89 3.38
C SER A 53 -8.51 10.70 4.23
N TRP A 54 -7.22 10.39 4.12
CA TRP A 54 -6.58 9.38 4.95
C TRP A 54 -6.48 9.77 6.43
N ALA A 55 -6.44 11.07 6.74
CA ALA A 55 -6.54 11.55 8.12
C ALA A 55 -7.90 11.22 8.73
N ASN A 56 -9.00 11.37 7.98
CA ASN A 56 -10.33 10.99 8.45
C ASN A 56 -10.44 9.49 8.72
N ILE A 57 -9.86 8.64 7.86
CA ILE A 57 -9.77 7.19 8.08
C ILE A 57 -9.05 6.90 9.41
N ARG A 58 -7.83 7.44 9.57
CA ARG A 58 -7.03 7.29 10.81
C ARG A 58 -7.85 7.67 12.04
N ASP A 59 -8.43 8.86 12.03
CA ASP A 59 -9.10 9.42 13.20
C ASP A 59 -10.36 8.63 13.55
N LYS A 60 -11.20 8.32 12.55
CA LYS A 60 -12.46 7.59 12.78
C LYS A 60 -12.26 6.14 13.20
N VAL A 61 -11.24 5.44 12.68
CA VAL A 61 -10.89 4.10 13.16
C VAL A 61 -10.34 4.17 14.58
N ALA A 62 -9.45 5.13 14.88
CA ALA A 62 -8.82 5.24 16.19
C ALA A 62 -9.84 5.43 17.34
N ILE A 63 -10.92 6.16 17.08
CA ILE A 63 -11.99 6.43 18.07
C ILE A 63 -13.20 5.49 17.94
N GLY A 64 -13.16 4.50 17.05
CA GLY A 64 -14.21 3.49 16.90
C GLY A 64 -15.50 3.96 16.20
N ILE A 65 -15.47 5.08 15.47
CA ILE A 65 -16.57 5.44 14.54
C ILE A 65 -16.62 4.44 13.38
N LEU A 66 -15.44 3.97 12.94
CA LEU A 66 -15.29 2.89 11.98
C LEU A 66 -14.73 1.67 12.71
N ASP A 67 -15.32 0.50 12.47
CA ASP A 67 -14.84 -0.78 13.02
C ASP A 67 -13.48 -1.17 12.43
N GLY A 68 -13.29 -0.82 11.17
CA GLY A 68 -12.05 -1.00 10.43
C GLY A 68 -12.11 -0.24 9.12
N ALA A 69 -11.01 -0.23 8.39
CA ALA A 69 -10.97 0.46 7.12
C ALA A 69 -9.90 -0.12 6.20
N GLN A 70 -10.07 0.17 4.91
CA GLN A 70 -8.93 0.30 4.03
C GLN A 70 -7.97 1.37 4.56
N MET A 71 -6.71 1.02 4.73
CA MET A 71 -5.66 1.90 5.23
C MET A 71 -4.40 1.78 4.35
N LEU A 72 -3.60 2.85 4.33
CA LEU A 72 -2.26 2.80 3.75
C LEU A 72 -1.40 1.84 4.57
N ALA A 73 -0.68 0.91 3.95
CA ALA A 73 0.11 -0.10 4.66
C ALA A 73 1.04 0.44 5.79
N PRO A 74 1.66 1.64 5.67
CA PRO A 74 2.46 2.24 6.73
C PRO A 74 1.64 2.84 7.88
N MET A 75 0.36 3.14 7.68
CA MET A 75 -0.46 3.89 8.64
C MET A 75 -0.71 3.12 9.94
N PRO A 76 -1.09 1.82 9.94
CA PRO A 76 -1.19 1.04 11.18
C PRO A 76 0.11 1.01 11.99
N LEU A 77 1.27 0.92 11.32
CA LEU A 77 2.58 0.94 11.98
C LEU A 77 2.84 2.30 12.65
N ALA A 78 2.62 3.39 11.92
CA ALA A 78 2.81 4.75 12.44
C ALA A 78 1.87 5.06 13.61
N MET A 79 0.63 4.54 13.58
CA MET A 79 -0.34 4.70 14.68
C MET A 79 0.07 3.93 15.94
N SER A 80 0.51 2.67 15.79
CA SER A 80 0.98 1.85 16.93
C SER A 80 2.23 2.45 17.58
N LEU A 81 3.15 2.97 16.75
CA LEU A 81 4.38 3.65 17.19
C LEU A 81 4.15 5.07 17.74
N GLY A 82 2.94 5.62 17.62
CA GLY A 82 2.65 6.98 18.11
C GLY A 82 3.29 8.10 17.28
N LEU A 83 3.59 7.87 16.01
CA LEU A 83 4.21 8.87 15.10
C LEU A 83 3.20 9.91 14.56
N GLY A 84 1.93 9.75 14.91
CA GLY A 84 0.83 10.65 14.55
C GLY A 84 0.21 11.33 15.77
N PRO A 85 -0.82 12.16 15.56
CA PRO A 85 -1.48 12.88 16.65
C PRO A 85 -2.26 11.97 17.62
N ILE A 86 -2.54 10.73 17.23
CA ILE A 86 -3.24 9.74 18.03
C ILE A 86 -2.43 8.45 17.99
N GLN A 87 -1.88 8.05 19.14
CA GLN A 87 -1.32 6.71 19.31
C GLN A 87 -2.45 5.73 19.61
N LYS A 88 -2.59 4.71 18.77
CA LYS A 88 -3.57 3.63 18.95
C LYS A 88 -2.94 2.35 18.42
N PRO A 89 -2.82 1.28 19.23
CA PRO A 89 -2.39 -0.01 18.73
C PRO A 89 -3.33 -0.51 17.64
N MET A 90 -2.76 -0.83 16.49
CA MET A 90 -3.45 -1.27 15.29
C MET A 90 -3.03 -2.69 14.90
N VAL A 91 -3.94 -3.40 14.25
CA VAL A 91 -3.71 -4.73 13.68
C VAL A 91 -4.16 -4.73 12.22
N THR A 92 -3.40 -5.40 11.37
CA THR A 92 -3.83 -5.85 10.06
C THR A 92 -3.54 -7.33 9.86
N ALA A 93 -4.56 -8.05 9.40
CA ALA A 93 -4.48 -9.46 9.02
C ALA A 93 -4.75 -9.66 7.52
N PHE A 94 -4.80 -8.59 6.73
CA PHE A 94 -5.18 -8.64 5.32
C PHE A 94 -4.55 -7.51 4.55
N SER A 95 -3.67 -7.85 3.62
CA SER A 95 -3.28 -6.94 2.55
C SER A 95 -4.40 -6.88 1.52
N MET A 96 -4.78 -5.69 1.05
CA MET A 96 -5.90 -5.55 0.12
C MET A 96 -5.48 -5.80 -1.32
N ASP A 97 -4.29 -5.33 -1.67
CA ASP A 97 -3.80 -5.34 -3.03
C ASP A 97 -2.28 -5.12 -3.10
N LEU A 98 -1.72 -5.40 -4.29
CA LEU A 98 -0.38 -4.99 -4.70
C LEU A 98 -0.48 -3.99 -5.84
N ASN A 99 0.51 -3.10 -5.90
CA ASN A 99 0.69 -2.08 -6.94
C ASN A 99 -0.41 -0.98 -6.92
N GLY A 100 -0.82 -0.45 -8.08
CA GLY A 100 -1.99 0.44 -8.18
C GLY A 100 -1.74 1.95 -8.16
N ASN A 101 -0.52 2.39 -7.81
CA ASN A 101 -0.13 3.81 -7.84
C ASN A 101 0.71 4.16 -9.07
N ALA A 102 0.83 5.46 -9.34
CA ALA A 102 1.79 6.00 -10.28
C ALA A 102 2.24 7.41 -9.87
N ILE A 103 3.33 7.88 -10.49
CA ILE A 103 3.84 9.24 -10.36
C ILE A 103 3.51 10.01 -11.64
N THR A 104 2.78 11.12 -11.50
CA THR A 104 2.32 11.96 -12.60
C THR A 104 2.81 13.39 -12.42
N VAL A 105 3.29 14.02 -13.49
CA VAL A 105 3.69 15.43 -13.51
C VAL A 105 2.75 16.25 -14.39
N SER A 106 2.72 17.56 -14.17
CA SER A 106 1.98 18.51 -15.00
C SER A 106 2.52 18.50 -16.43
N SER A 107 1.67 18.85 -17.39
CA SER A 107 2.10 18.98 -18.79
C SER A 107 3.15 20.09 -18.97
N ASP A 108 3.16 21.09 -18.10
CA ASP A 108 4.19 22.15 -18.10
C ASP A 108 5.54 21.59 -17.67
N LEU A 109 5.60 20.89 -16.54
CA LEU A 109 6.83 20.26 -16.07
C LEU A 109 7.32 19.19 -17.04
N TYR A 110 6.41 18.38 -17.61
CA TYR A 110 6.77 17.39 -18.62
C TYR A 110 7.44 18.03 -19.84
N ARG A 111 6.99 19.22 -20.29
CA ARG A 111 7.62 19.96 -21.38
C ARG A 111 9.00 20.50 -21.00
N GLU A 112 9.20 20.96 -19.76
CA GLU A 112 10.53 21.33 -19.28
C GLU A 112 11.48 20.12 -19.28
N MET A 113 10.99 18.94 -18.86
CA MET A 113 11.76 17.69 -18.87
C MET A 113 12.12 17.24 -20.29
N LEU A 114 11.17 17.27 -21.23
CA LEU A 114 11.41 16.99 -22.64
C LEU A 114 12.46 17.91 -23.27
N ALA A 115 12.53 19.17 -22.84
CA ALA A 115 13.48 20.13 -23.38
C ALA A 115 14.92 19.90 -22.93
N VAL A 116 15.12 19.22 -21.80
CA VAL A 116 16.47 18.91 -21.27
C VAL A 116 16.96 17.52 -21.68
N ASP A 117 16.06 16.55 -21.85
CA ASP A 117 16.38 15.21 -22.29
C ASP A 117 15.20 14.59 -23.06
N SER A 118 15.14 14.83 -24.38
CA SER A 118 14.05 14.30 -25.19
C SER A 118 14.11 12.78 -25.34
N ASP A 119 15.32 12.20 -25.34
CA ASP A 119 15.51 10.78 -25.62
C ASP A 119 15.03 9.92 -24.45
N ASP A 120 15.40 10.28 -23.21
CA ASP A 120 14.95 9.61 -21.98
C ASP A 120 13.41 9.64 -21.86
N MET A 121 12.82 10.81 -22.09
CA MET A 121 11.38 11.04 -21.96
C MET A 121 10.56 10.35 -23.05
N LEU A 122 11.06 10.25 -24.29
CA LEU A 122 10.38 9.56 -25.38
C LEU A 122 10.50 8.03 -25.28
N GLN A 123 11.55 7.52 -24.65
CA GLN A 123 11.73 6.07 -24.43
C GLN A 123 10.92 5.53 -23.24
N HIS A 124 10.22 6.41 -22.51
CA HIS A 124 9.51 6.03 -21.28
C HIS A 124 10.45 5.41 -20.24
N SER A 125 11.64 6.01 -20.13
CA SER A 125 12.64 5.63 -19.16
C SER A 125 12.07 5.77 -17.74
N THR A 126 12.34 4.78 -16.89
CA THR A 126 12.00 4.83 -15.47
C THR A 126 12.93 5.75 -14.67
N THR A 127 13.94 6.34 -15.32
CA THR A 127 14.93 7.20 -14.66
C THR A 127 14.34 8.57 -14.27
N VAL A 128 15.06 9.28 -13.41
CA VAL A 128 14.64 10.58 -12.86
C VAL A 128 15.58 11.70 -13.31
N LEU A 129 16.44 11.43 -14.29
CA LEU A 129 17.54 12.30 -14.70
C LEU A 129 17.05 13.62 -15.33
N ALA A 130 16.02 13.55 -16.17
CA ALA A 130 15.39 14.73 -16.75
C ALA A 130 14.82 15.65 -15.66
N LEU A 131 14.12 15.08 -14.67
CA LEU A 131 13.57 15.85 -13.54
C LEU A 131 14.68 16.49 -12.69
N LYS A 132 15.75 15.74 -12.38
CA LYS A 132 16.92 16.29 -11.64
C LYS A 132 17.52 17.48 -12.38
N THR A 133 17.68 17.37 -13.69
CA THR A 133 18.26 18.44 -14.52
C THR A 133 17.36 19.68 -14.53
N VAL A 134 16.04 19.50 -14.61
CA VAL A 134 15.08 20.62 -14.49
C VAL A 134 15.21 21.29 -13.11
N ILE A 135 15.19 20.53 -12.03
CA ILE A 135 15.32 21.05 -10.66
C ILE A 135 16.63 21.86 -10.50
N ASP A 136 17.76 21.31 -10.94
CA ASP A 136 19.06 21.99 -10.84
C ASP A 136 19.11 23.29 -11.63
N ASN A 137 18.53 23.30 -12.83
CA ASN A 137 18.46 24.48 -13.67
C ASN A 137 17.55 25.57 -13.06
N ARG A 138 16.46 25.17 -12.41
CA ARG A 138 15.56 26.08 -11.69
C ARG A 138 16.24 26.66 -10.46
N ASN A 139 16.93 25.83 -9.67
CA ASN A 139 17.68 26.25 -8.49
C ASN A 139 18.79 27.25 -8.84
N LYS A 140 19.55 27.01 -9.91
CA LYS A 140 20.58 27.95 -10.42
C LYS A 140 20.00 29.31 -10.83
N LYS A 141 18.72 29.35 -11.23
CA LYS A 141 17.99 30.57 -11.59
C LYS A 141 17.29 31.24 -10.41
N GLY A 142 17.36 30.66 -9.20
CA GLY A 142 16.69 31.15 -8.01
C GLY A 142 15.16 31.08 -8.10
N LEU A 143 14.62 30.13 -8.86
CA LEU A 143 13.18 29.91 -8.94
C LEU A 143 12.68 29.12 -7.73
N GLU A 144 11.38 29.25 -7.43
CA GLU A 144 10.74 28.48 -6.37
C GLU A 144 10.83 26.97 -6.64
N PRO A 145 11.06 26.16 -5.58
CA PRO A 145 11.06 24.70 -5.67
C PRO A 145 9.76 24.16 -6.26
N LEU A 146 9.88 23.11 -7.08
CA LEU A 146 8.72 22.38 -7.59
C LEU A 146 7.94 21.74 -6.44
N SER A 147 6.62 21.69 -6.56
CA SER A 147 5.72 21.15 -5.56
C SER A 147 5.20 19.79 -5.95
N PHE A 148 5.45 18.78 -5.12
CA PHE A 148 4.93 17.44 -5.35
C PHE A 148 3.97 17.04 -4.25
N ALA A 149 2.82 16.47 -4.63
CA ALA A 149 1.83 16.00 -3.67
C ALA A 149 1.92 14.50 -3.41
N VAL A 150 1.69 14.16 -2.15
CA VAL A 150 1.43 12.80 -1.67
C VAL A 150 0.12 12.80 -0.91
N VAL A 151 -0.46 11.63 -0.66
CA VAL A 151 -1.80 11.54 -0.07
C VAL A 151 -1.81 11.63 1.47
N PHE A 152 -0.69 11.27 2.10
CA PHE A 152 -0.50 11.26 3.55
C PHE A 152 0.99 11.08 3.89
N PRO A 153 1.52 11.60 5.03
CA PRO A 153 2.94 11.46 5.37
C PRO A 153 3.42 10.01 5.55
N PHE A 154 2.62 9.17 6.19
CA PHE A 154 2.89 7.74 6.36
C PHE A 154 2.14 6.95 5.28
N SER A 155 2.63 7.00 4.05
CA SER A 155 1.98 6.37 2.89
C SER A 155 2.99 5.72 1.95
N THR A 156 2.53 4.65 1.31
CA THR A 156 3.15 4.02 0.14
C THR A 156 3.57 5.04 -0.91
N HIS A 157 2.63 5.91 -1.31
CA HIS A 157 2.84 7.02 -2.22
C HIS A 157 4.02 7.94 -1.85
N ASN A 158 4.16 8.29 -0.56
CA ASN A 158 5.27 9.11 -0.09
C ASN A 158 6.60 8.38 -0.24
N TYR A 159 6.66 7.12 0.18
CA TYR A 159 7.89 6.34 0.07
C TYR A 159 8.25 6.00 -1.37
N GLU A 160 7.29 5.75 -2.25
CA GLU A 160 7.50 5.55 -3.69
C GLU A 160 8.09 6.79 -4.35
N LEU A 161 7.48 7.95 -4.12
CA LEU A 161 7.96 9.21 -4.68
C LEU A 161 9.37 9.53 -4.20
N ARG A 162 9.63 9.36 -2.89
CA ARG A 162 10.94 9.57 -2.29
C ARG A 162 11.99 8.59 -2.81
N TYR A 163 11.63 7.31 -2.95
CA TYR A 163 12.52 6.28 -3.46
C TYR A 163 12.93 6.58 -4.90
N TRP A 164 11.95 6.90 -5.75
CA TRP A 164 12.17 7.29 -7.13
C TRP A 164 13.05 8.54 -7.22
N MET A 165 12.70 9.64 -6.55
CA MET A 165 13.49 10.89 -6.54
C MET A 165 14.94 10.69 -6.06
N ALA A 166 15.11 9.99 -4.94
CA ALA A 166 16.43 9.78 -4.34
C ALA A 166 17.37 8.95 -5.22
N SER A 167 16.83 8.09 -6.11
CA SER A 167 17.65 7.27 -7.03
C SER A 167 18.52 8.09 -8.00
N ALA A 168 18.09 9.32 -8.33
CA ALA A 168 18.84 10.24 -9.20
C ALA A 168 19.48 11.40 -8.43
N GLY A 169 19.56 11.30 -7.10
CA GLY A 169 20.20 12.32 -6.30
C GLY A 169 19.32 13.52 -5.94
N ILE A 170 17.99 13.43 -6.11
CA ILE A 170 17.06 14.48 -5.64
C ILE A 170 16.76 14.20 -4.16
N ASP A 171 17.04 15.16 -3.29
CA ASP A 171 16.61 15.10 -1.88
C ASP A 171 15.16 15.62 -1.76
N PRO A 172 14.18 14.75 -1.49
CA PRO A 172 12.77 15.12 -1.49
C PRO A 172 12.36 16.09 -0.37
N ASP A 173 13.19 16.28 0.67
CA ASP A 173 12.92 17.25 1.76
C ASP A 173 13.63 18.59 1.55
N ARG A 174 14.50 18.70 0.53
CA ARG A 174 15.30 19.92 0.28
C ARG A 174 15.11 20.49 -1.12
N ASP A 175 15.10 19.63 -2.13
CA ASP A 175 15.13 20.03 -3.54
C ASP A 175 13.74 20.32 -4.11
N VAL A 176 12.69 19.86 -3.42
CA VAL A 176 11.28 20.05 -3.78
C VAL A 176 10.45 20.38 -2.54
N ARG A 177 9.23 20.88 -2.76
CA ARG A 177 8.22 21.05 -1.72
C ARG A 177 7.26 19.87 -1.74
N LEU A 178 7.32 19.01 -0.74
CA LEU A 178 6.32 17.95 -0.54
C LEU A 178 5.08 18.48 0.21
N VAL A 179 3.90 18.23 -0.36
CA VAL A 179 2.61 18.64 0.22
C VAL A 179 1.65 17.45 0.33
N VAL A 180 0.71 17.53 1.27
CA VAL A 180 -0.34 16.52 1.44
C VAL A 180 -1.62 16.99 0.78
N VAL A 181 -2.14 16.19 -0.16
CA VAL A 181 -3.38 16.49 -0.90
C VAL A 181 -4.28 15.25 -0.92
N PRO A 182 -5.59 15.37 -0.61
CA PRO A 182 -6.53 14.27 -0.78
C PRO A 182 -6.57 13.75 -2.22
N PRO A 183 -6.66 12.42 -2.46
CA PRO A 183 -6.59 11.86 -3.82
C PRO A 183 -7.54 12.51 -4.84
N SER A 184 -8.80 12.72 -4.46
CA SER A 184 -9.81 13.32 -5.34
C SER A 184 -9.57 14.78 -5.72
N GLN A 185 -8.65 15.47 -5.02
CA GLN A 185 -8.28 16.86 -5.28
C GLN A 185 -7.01 16.99 -6.12
N MET A 186 -6.25 15.91 -6.36
CA MET A 186 -4.97 15.94 -7.07
C MET A 186 -5.06 16.60 -8.45
N VAL A 187 -6.06 16.19 -9.24
CA VAL A 187 -6.23 16.69 -10.62
C VAL A 187 -6.56 18.19 -10.63
N GLU A 188 -7.39 18.66 -9.70
CA GLU A 188 -7.75 20.07 -9.59
C GLU A 188 -6.55 20.92 -9.15
N GLN A 189 -5.76 20.44 -8.19
CA GLN A 189 -4.54 21.10 -7.71
C GLN A 189 -3.49 21.21 -8.83
N LEU A 190 -3.33 20.15 -9.63
CA LEU A 190 -2.47 20.15 -10.81
C LEU A 190 -2.95 21.17 -11.85
N GLN A 191 -4.25 21.20 -12.13
CA GLN A 191 -4.85 22.15 -13.08
C GLN A 191 -4.65 23.61 -12.67
N LYS A 192 -4.68 23.90 -11.35
CA LYS A 192 -4.48 25.23 -10.80
C LYS A 192 -3.01 25.64 -10.70
N GLY A 193 -2.07 24.76 -11.05
CA GLY A 193 -0.62 24.99 -10.91
C GLY A 193 -0.16 25.12 -9.45
N LEU A 194 -0.92 24.56 -8.51
CA LEU A 194 -0.55 24.56 -7.08
C LEU A 194 0.41 23.41 -6.75
N ILE A 195 0.42 22.38 -7.60
CA ILE A 195 1.37 21.27 -7.58
C ILE A 195 1.88 21.04 -9.01
N ASP A 196 3.12 20.61 -9.13
CA ASP A 196 3.81 20.30 -10.38
C ASP A 196 3.82 18.80 -10.68
N GLY A 197 3.59 17.97 -9.66
CA GLY A 197 3.39 16.53 -9.81
C GLY A 197 2.86 15.89 -8.54
N TYR A 198 2.57 14.60 -8.60
CA TYR A 198 2.06 13.84 -7.45
C TYR A 198 2.27 12.34 -7.60
N CYS A 199 2.20 11.63 -6.47
CA CYS A 199 2.04 10.18 -6.42
C CYS A 199 0.68 9.82 -5.79
N VAL A 200 -0.14 9.06 -6.52
CA VAL A 200 -1.50 8.69 -6.10
C VAL A 200 -1.91 7.35 -6.72
N GLY A 201 -2.84 6.63 -6.08
CA GLY A 201 -3.55 5.50 -6.66
C GLY A 201 -4.54 5.90 -7.78
N GLU A 202 -4.93 4.93 -8.60
CA GLU A 202 -5.97 5.13 -9.64
C GLU A 202 -7.36 5.43 -9.05
N PRO A 203 -8.21 6.21 -9.74
CA PRO A 203 -8.10 6.62 -11.16
C PRO A 203 -7.43 7.98 -11.40
N TRP A 204 -6.85 8.62 -10.39
CA TRP A 204 -6.56 10.06 -10.44
C TRP A 204 -5.40 10.43 -11.39
N ASN A 205 -4.43 9.52 -11.61
CA ASN A 205 -3.41 9.72 -12.65
C ASN A 205 -4.06 9.65 -14.05
N SER A 206 -4.82 8.58 -14.33
CA SER A 206 -5.50 8.42 -15.62
C SER A 206 -6.45 9.57 -15.94
N ILE A 207 -7.13 10.15 -14.93
CA ILE A 207 -7.97 11.34 -15.13
C ILE A 207 -7.13 12.55 -15.59
N ALA A 208 -5.96 12.79 -15.00
CA ALA A 208 -5.11 13.91 -15.42
C ALA A 208 -4.57 13.70 -16.84
N VAL A 209 -4.18 12.48 -17.19
CA VAL A 209 -3.73 12.11 -18.55
C VAL A 209 -4.85 12.31 -19.57
N GLN A 210 -6.05 11.80 -19.28
CA GLN A 210 -7.22 11.91 -20.16
C GLN A 210 -7.67 13.36 -20.38
N LYS A 211 -7.50 14.23 -19.37
CA LYS A 211 -7.78 15.67 -19.50
C LYS A 211 -6.65 16.46 -20.19
N GLY A 212 -5.55 15.82 -20.56
CA GLY A 212 -4.38 16.51 -21.12
C GLY A 212 -3.66 17.41 -20.13
N LEU A 213 -3.85 17.18 -18.82
CA LEU A 213 -3.29 18.01 -17.74
C LEU A 213 -1.96 17.45 -17.24
N GLY A 214 -1.75 16.14 -17.31
CA GLY A 214 -0.53 15.50 -16.80
C GLY A 214 -0.03 14.35 -17.66
N HIS A 215 1.20 13.94 -17.37
CA HIS A 215 1.88 12.79 -17.96
C HIS A 215 2.37 11.90 -16.82
N THR A 216 2.01 10.62 -16.85
CA THR A 216 2.55 9.64 -15.92
C THR A 216 3.95 9.25 -16.34
N LEU A 217 4.88 9.31 -15.39
CA LEU A 217 6.30 9.03 -15.62
C LEU A 217 6.64 7.58 -15.33
N ILE A 218 6.08 7.04 -14.25
CA ILE A 218 6.39 5.70 -13.77
C ILE A 218 5.24 5.18 -12.92
N THR A 219 4.95 3.88 -13.04
CA THR A 219 4.00 3.18 -12.17
C THR A 219 4.70 2.54 -10.97
N LYS A 220 3.94 2.28 -9.91
CA LYS A 220 4.45 1.53 -8.75
C LYS A 220 5.00 0.16 -9.14
N TYR A 221 4.36 -0.52 -10.09
CA TYR A 221 4.84 -1.82 -10.58
C TYR A 221 6.24 -1.71 -11.18
N GLU A 222 6.55 -0.60 -11.85
CA GLU A 222 7.88 -0.37 -12.40
C GLU A 222 8.90 -0.02 -11.32
N ILE A 223 8.52 0.73 -10.27
CA ILE A 223 9.40 1.06 -9.12
C ILE A 223 9.75 -0.19 -8.31
N TRP A 224 8.74 -0.96 -7.92
CA TRP A 224 8.87 -2.20 -7.14
C TRP A 224 7.73 -3.13 -7.53
N LYS A 225 8.07 -4.17 -8.30
CA LYS A 225 7.08 -5.11 -8.84
C LYS A 225 6.33 -5.83 -7.70
N ASN A 226 5.01 -5.95 -7.85
CA ASN A 226 4.14 -6.66 -6.90
C ASN A 226 4.36 -6.25 -5.43
N SER A 227 4.53 -4.95 -5.22
CA SER A 227 4.81 -4.37 -3.91
C SER A 227 3.54 -4.10 -3.11
N PRO A 228 3.60 -4.18 -1.76
CA PRO A 228 2.46 -3.96 -0.88
C PRO A 228 1.86 -2.57 -1.03
N GLU A 229 0.53 -2.48 -1.06
CA GLU A 229 -0.18 -1.20 -1.22
C GLU A 229 -1.10 -0.87 -0.02
N LYS A 230 -2.37 -1.29 -0.07
CA LYS A 230 -3.30 -1.05 1.04
C LYS A 230 -3.40 -2.28 1.92
N VAL A 231 -3.78 -2.05 3.17
CA VAL A 231 -4.14 -3.09 4.13
C VAL A 231 -5.52 -2.82 4.68
N PHE A 232 -6.20 -3.85 5.15
CA PHE A 232 -7.39 -3.68 5.97
C PHE A 232 -6.96 -3.61 7.44
N GLY A 233 -7.14 -2.45 8.07
CA GLY A 233 -6.72 -2.18 9.43
C GLY A 233 -7.90 -2.06 10.39
N VAL A 234 -7.71 -2.62 11.58
CA VAL A 234 -8.61 -2.49 12.75
C VAL A 234 -7.77 -2.09 13.96
N THR A 235 -8.39 -1.54 15.00
CA THR A 235 -7.67 -1.37 16.27
C THR A 235 -7.40 -2.73 16.90
N GLU A 236 -6.29 -2.87 17.62
CA GLU A 236 -5.99 -4.11 18.34
C GLU A 236 -7.11 -4.45 19.34
N GLU A 237 -7.60 -3.44 20.06
CA GLU A 237 -8.74 -3.55 20.97
C GLU A 237 -9.96 -4.18 20.29
N TRP A 238 -10.32 -3.69 19.10
CA TRP A 238 -11.44 -4.24 18.34
C TRP A 238 -11.19 -5.68 17.91
N ALA A 239 -9.98 -6.01 17.45
CA ALA A 239 -9.60 -7.36 17.04
C ALA A 239 -9.65 -8.37 18.19
N VAL A 240 -9.27 -7.96 19.40
CA VAL A 240 -9.32 -8.78 20.62
C VAL A 240 -10.76 -8.97 21.10
N GLN A 241 -11.60 -7.95 21.01
CA GLN A 241 -13.00 -8.02 21.44
C GLN A 241 -13.90 -8.80 20.47
N HIS A 242 -13.57 -8.82 19.16
CA HIS A 242 -14.41 -9.43 18.13
C HIS A 242 -13.66 -10.46 17.26
N PRO A 243 -13.05 -11.50 17.84
CA PRO A 243 -12.21 -12.44 17.09
C PRO A 243 -12.98 -13.25 16.03
N ASN A 244 -14.21 -13.72 16.31
CA ASN A 244 -14.99 -14.48 15.32
C ASN A 244 -15.51 -13.56 14.20
N THR A 245 -15.90 -12.34 14.57
CA THR A 245 -16.27 -11.28 13.62
C THR A 245 -15.12 -10.93 12.68
N HIS A 246 -13.91 -10.78 13.23
CA HIS A 246 -12.72 -10.51 12.43
C HIS A 246 -12.42 -11.66 11.47
N LEU A 247 -12.53 -12.93 11.91
CA LEU A 247 -12.37 -14.07 11.01
C LEU A 247 -13.44 -14.12 9.92
N ALA A 248 -14.71 -13.84 10.24
CA ALA A 248 -15.79 -13.75 9.26
C ALA A 248 -15.51 -12.66 8.21
N LEU A 249 -15.03 -11.49 8.67
CA LEU A 249 -14.69 -10.37 7.81
C LEU A 249 -13.54 -10.71 6.85
N LEU A 250 -12.47 -11.33 7.36
CA LEU A 250 -11.35 -11.77 6.54
C LEU A 250 -11.77 -12.81 5.50
N ARG A 251 -12.67 -13.73 5.85
CA ARG A 251 -13.20 -14.72 4.90
C ARG A 251 -13.98 -14.05 3.76
N ALA A 252 -14.83 -13.06 4.08
CA ALA A 252 -15.54 -12.27 3.08
C ALA A 252 -14.57 -11.56 2.13
N LEU A 253 -13.57 -10.87 2.69
CA LEU A 253 -12.58 -10.13 1.92
C LEU A 253 -11.70 -11.05 1.05
N LEU A 254 -11.31 -12.22 1.55
CA LEU A 254 -10.53 -13.20 0.78
C LEU A 254 -11.30 -13.72 -0.44
N GLU A 255 -12.58 -14.07 -0.27
CA GLU A 255 -13.40 -14.50 -1.40
C GLU A 255 -13.68 -13.36 -2.39
N ALA A 256 -13.97 -12.15 -1.87
CA ALA A 256 -14.17 -10.98 -2.71
C ALA A 256 -12.91 -10.65 -3.51
N SER A 257 -11.72 -10.63 -2.89
CA SER A 257 -10.44 -10.42 -3.57
C SER A 257 -10.17 -11.46 -4.64
N ARG A 258 -10.42 -12.75 -4.37
CA ARG A 258 -10.35 -13.82 -5.38
C ARG A 258 -11.24 -13.54 -6.58
N TRP A 259 -12.47 -13.14 -6.31
CA TRP A 259 -13.46 -12.85 -7.33
C TRP A 259 -13.06 -11.63 -8.15
N VAL A 260 -12.65 -10.54 -7.48
CA VAL A 260 -12.16 -9.30 -8.09
C VAL A 260 -10.97 -9.59 -9.00
N ASP A 261 -10.04 -10.44 -8.56
CA ASP A 261 -8.81 -10.66 -9.29
C ASP A 261 -8.98 -11.52 -10.55
N SER A 262 -10.08 -12.28 -10.67
CA SER A 262 -10.40 -13.06 -11.88
C SER A 262 -10.65 -12.15 -13.08
N ARG A 263 -9.97 -12.43 -14.20
CA ARG A 263 -10.03 -11.61 -15.43
C ARG A 263 -11.46 -11.48 -15.97
N GLU A 264 -12.26 -12.54 -15.86
CA GLU A 264 -13.64 -12.55 -16.35
C GLU A 264 -14.56 -11.60 -15.57
N ASN A 265 -14.21 -11.30 -14.32
CA ASN A 265 -15.00 -10.44 -13.43
C ASN A 265 -14.59 -8.97 -13.51
N ARG A 266 -13.37 -8.64 -13.98
CA ARG A 266 -12.83 -7.27 -13.97
C ARG A 266 -13.73 -6.24 -14.63
N ALA A 267 -14.43 -6.60 -15.71
CA ALA A 267 -15.40 -5.71 -16.34
C ALA A 267 -16.57 -5.38 -15.40
N LYS A 268 -17.11 -6.38 -14.70
CA LYS A 268 -18.19 -6.17 -13.72
C LYS A 268 -17.72 -5.41 -12.50
N VAL A 269 -16.49 -5.70 -12.01
CA VAL A 269 -15.87 -4.93 -10.93
C VAL A 269 -15.82 -3.45 -11.29
N THR A 270 -15.32 -3.15 -12.50
CA THR A 270 -15.18 -1.78 -13.00
C THR A 270 -16.52 -1.04 -13.04
N GLU A 271 -17.57 -1.68 -13.58
CA GLU A 271 -18.93 -1.14 -13.62
C GLU A 271 -19.42 -0.75 -12.20
N ILE A 272 -19.21 -1.63 -11.22
CA ILE A 272 -19.67 -1.42 -9.86
C ILE A 272 -18.88 -0.28 -9.19
N ILE A 273 -17.55 -0.35 -9.15
CA ILE A 273 -16.73 0.60 -8.38
C ILE A 273 -16.76 2.01 -8.98
N SER A 274 -17.10 2.16 -10.26
CA SER A 274 -17.19 3.47 -10.94
C SER A 274 -18.41 4.30 -10.52
N ARG A 275 -19.43 3.67 -9.91
CA ARG A 275 -20.67 4.34 -9.49
C ARG A 275 -20.40 5.52 -8.55
N SER A 276 -21.32 6.48 -8.54
CA SER A 276 -21.19 7.74 -7.78
C SER A 276 -21.03 7.55 -6.27
N ILE A 277 -21.68 6.51 -5.73
CA ILE A 277 -21.58 6.13 -4.31
C ILE A 277 -20.20 5.57 -3.93
N TYR A 278 -19.37 5.17 -4.90
CA TYR A 278 -18.01 4.65 -4.71
C TYR A 278 -16.97 5.62 -5.28
N ILE A 279 -16.30 5.31 -6.39
CA ILE A 279 -15.21 6.15 -6.91
C ILE A 279 -15.77 7.43 -7.54
N ASN A 280 -16.93 7.37 -8.18
CA ASN A 280 -17.50 8.48 -8.96
C ASN A 280 -16.56 8.98 -10.06
N ALA A 281 -16.08 8.05 -10.90
CA ALA A 281 -15.21 8.37 -12.04
C ALA A 281 -15.75 7.67 -13.31
N PRO A 282 -15.43 8.20 -14.51
CA PRO A 282 -15.84 7.56 -15.76
C PRO A 282 -15.34 6.11 -15.84
N GLU A 283 -16.26 5.19 -16.16
CA GLU A 283 -15.97 3.76 -16.16
C GLU A 283 -14.83 3.39 -17.11
N ASN A 284 -14.76 4.03 -18.28
CA ASN A 284 -13.69 3.80 -19.25
C ASN A 284 -12.30 4.17 -18.71
N ILE A 285 -12.22 5.13 -17.78
CA ILE A 285 -10.96 5.53 -17.14
C ILE A 285 -10.58 4.50 -16.07
N VAL A 286 -11.52 4.16 -15.18
CA VAL A 286 -11.31 3.13 -14.15
C VAL A 286 -10.95 1.77 -14.76
N ARG A 287 -11.52 1.46 -15.92
CA ARG A 287 -11.28 0.20 -16.65
C ARG A 287 -9.82 -0.04 -16.97
N MET A 288 -9.03 1.01 -17.26
CA MET A 288 -7.64 0.86 -17.71
C MET A 288 -6.85 0.11 -16.65
N SER A 289 -6.79 0.63 -15.43
CA SER A 289 -6.08 0.03 -14.30
C SER A 289 -6.63 -1.34 -13.90
N MET A 290 -7.94 -1.54 -14.04
CA MET A 290 -8.61 -2.78 -13.64
C MET A 290 -8.45 -3.94 -14.63
N THR A 291 -8.19 -3.66 -15.91
CA THR A 291 -8.15 -4.69 -16.97
C THR A 291 -6.75 -4.95 -17.53
N GLY A 292 -5.71 -4.41 -16.88
CA GLY A 292 -4.32 -4.71 -17.21
C GLY A 292 -3.78 -3.86 -18.36
N THR A 293 -4.26 -2.62 -18.47
CA THR A 293 -3.76 -1.63 -19.44
C THR A 293 -3.48 -0.30 -18.75
N TYR A 294 -2.58 0.50 -19.30
CA TYR A 294 -2.29 1.80 -18.73
C TYR A 294 -1.94 2.83 -19.80
N GLN A 295 -2.45 4.04 -19.67
CA GLN A 295 -2.14 5.14 -20.57
C GLN A 295 -1.30 6.19 -19.84
N PHE A 296 -0.07 6.35 -20.29
CA PHE A 296 0.90 7.23 -19.64
C PHE A 296 0.84 8.69 -20.12
N ALA A 297 0.41 8.92 -21.36
CA ALA A 297 0.43 10.26 -21.96
C ALA A 297 -0.87 10.60 -22.70
N PRO A 298 -1.24 11.88 -22.76
CA PRO A 298 -2.37 12.32 -23.57
C PRO A 298 -2.19 11.89 -25.03
N ASN A 299 -3.27 11.43 -25.66
CA ASN A 299 -3.30 10.96 -27.05
C ASN A 299 -2.38 9.75 -27.37
N SER A 300 -1.75 9.11 -26.37
CA SER A 300 -1.05 7.84 -26.57
C SER A 300 -2.01 6.65 -26.49
N MET A 301 -1.64 5.54 -27.13
CA MET A 301 -2.37 4.29 -26.97
C MET A 301 -2.11 3.71 -25.56
N PRO A 302 -3.13 3.14 -24.88
CA PRO A 302 -2.91 2.35 -23.68
C PRO A 302 -1.96 1.17 -23.97
N GLN A 303 -1.04 0.95 -23.05
CA GLN A 303 -0.05 -0.14 -23.10
C GLN A 303 -0.49 -1.29 -22.18
N ALA A 304 -0.01 -2.51 -22.46
CA ALA A 304 -0.29 -3.66 -21.61
C ALA A 304 0.49 -3.54 -20.28
N LEU A 305 -0.22 -3.60 -19.17
CA LEU A 305 0.34 -3.62 -17.82
C LEU A 305 -0.52 -4.54 -16.94
N PRO A 306 -0.44 -5.87 -17.15
CA PRO A 306 -1.42 -6.83 -16.63
C PRO A 306 -1.48 -6.88 -15.10
N ASP A 307 -0.39 -6.51 -14.43
CA ASP A 307 -0.26 -6.51 -12.98
C ASP A 307 -0.31 -5.10 -12.39
N PHE A 308 -0.90 -4.12 -13.10
CA PHE A 308 -1.09 -2.76 -12.57
C PHE A 308 -1.84 -2.77 -11.22
N ASN A 309 -2.94 -3.53 -11.10
CA ASN A 309 -3.58 -3.84 -9.83
C ASN A 309 -3.70 -5.36 -9.65
N VAL A 310 -3.17 -5.88 -8.55
CA VAL A 310 -3.27 -7.30 -8.18
C VAL A 310 -4.04 -7.42 -6.87
N PHE A 311 -5.18 -8.11 -6.88
CA PHE A 311 -6.06 -8.20 -5.70
C PHE A 311 -5.97 -9.53 -4.96
N HIS A 312 -5.46 -10.61 -5.58
CA HIS A 312 -5.39 -11.91 -4.91
C HIS A 312 -4.20 -12.80 -5.32
N ARG A 313 -3.91 -12.92 -6.63
CA ARG A 313 -2.76 -13.72 -7.08
C ARG A 313 -1.47 -13.25 -6.41
N TYR A 314 -0.44 -14.09 -6.46
CA TYR A 314 0.87 -13.77 -5.88
C TYR A 314 0.88 -13.59 -4.36
N ALA A 315 -0.07 -14.21 -3.66
CA ALA A 315 -0.30 -14.00 -2.22
C ALA A 315 -0.49 -12.52 -1.85
N ALA A 316 -1.14 -11.75 -2.74
CA ALA A 316 -1.39 -10.32 -2.55
C ALA A 316 -2.10 -9.98 -1.24
N ASN A 317 -2.93 -10.90 -0.73
CA ASN A 317 -3.67 -10.68 0.50
C ASN A 317 -2.91 -11.06 1.78
N TYR A 318 -1.78 -11.74 1.67
CA TYR A 318 -1.03 -12.19 2.83
C TYR A 318 -0.27 -11.02 3.47
N PRO A 319 -0.42 -10.77 4.78
CA PRO A 319 0.23 -9.65 5.47
C PRO A 319 1.67 -10.01 5.83
N TRP A 320 2.57 -10.00 4.84
CA TRP A 320 4.00 -10.25 5.04
C TRP A 320 4.61 -9.27 6.06
N ARG A 321 5.28 -9.81 7.07
CA ARG A 321 6.04 -8.99 8.04
C ARG A 321 7.26 -8.35 7.39
N SER A 322 7.83 -8.93 6.32
CA SER A 322 8.89 -8.27 5.53
C SER A 322 8.46 -6.91 4.98
N HIS A 323 7.21 -6.78 4.56
CA HIS A 323 6.65 -5.52 4.09
C HIS A 323 6.58 -4.48 5.22
N ALA A 324 6.14 -4.88 6.42
CA ALA A 324 6.09 -4.00 7.59
C ALA A 324 7.50 -3.49 7.99
N VAL A 325 8.48 -4.40 8.00
CA VAL A 325 9.90 -4.06 8.27
C VAL A 325 10.40 -3.06 7.22
N TRP A 326 10.10 -3.27 5.92
CA TRP A 326 10.50 -2.32 4.87
C TRP A 326 9.92 -0.92 5.09
N PHE A 327 8.64 -0.81 5.42
CA PHE A 327 8.00 0.49 5.68
C PHE A 327 8.60 1.20 6.89
N MET A 328 8.82 0.50 8.01
CA MET A 328 9.50 1.10 9.17
C MET A 328 10.94 1.49 8.85
N THR A 329 11.62 0.72 7.99
CA THR A 329 12.95 1.07 7.49
C THR A 329 12.90 2.38 6.69
N GLN A 330 11.89 2.58 5.83
CA GLN A 330 11.71 3.86 5.13
C GLN A 330 11.33 5.01 6.09
N MET A 331 10.53 4.75 7.13
CA MET A 331 10.23 5.75 8.16
C MET A 331 11.50 6.21 8.88
N ILE A 332 12.39 5.28 9.23
CA ILE A 332 13.72 5.60 9.79
C ILE A 332 14.53 6.41 8.77
N ARG A 333 14.65 5.92 7.52
CA ARG A 333 15.43 6.56 6.44
C ARG A 333 15.08 8.04 6.28
N TRP A 334 13.80 8.38 6.41
CA TRP A 334 13.29 9.74 6.23
C TRP A 334 13.05 10.49 7.55
N GLY A 335 13.67 10.03 8.65
CA GLY A 335 13.67 10.74 9.94
C GLY A 335 12.32 10.80 10.64
N GLN A 336 11.34 9.98 10.22
CA GLN A 336 10.00 9.97 10.80
C GLN A 336 9.90 9.11 12.07
N ILE A 337 10.85 8.19 12.26
CA ILE A 337 11.10 7.50 13.53
C ILE A 337 12.36 8.14 14.13
N GLU A 338 12.17 8.84 15.25
CA GLU A 338 13.22 9.63 15.90
C GLU A 338 13.84 8.92 17.11
N GLU A 339 13.24 7.82 17.56
CA GLU A 339 13.70 7.02 18.69
C GLU A 339 13.91 5.55 18.27
N PRO A 340 14.88 4.82 18.87
CA PRO A 340 15.10 3.42 18.53
C PRO A 340 13.87 2.55 18.84
N ILE A 341 13.49 1.68 17.90
CA ILE A 341 12.36 0.74 18.03
C ILE A 341 12.80 -0.70 17.81
N ASP A 342 11.98 -1.64 18.28
CA ASP A 342 12.03 -3.05 17.87
C ASP A 342 11.23 -3.23 16.59
N ILE A 343 11.91 -3.14 15.45
CA ILE A 343 11.25 -3.23 14.13
C ILE A 343 10.53 -4.59 13.97
N HIS A 344 11.09 -5.69 14.51
CA HIS A 344 10.50 -7.01 14.33
C HIS A 344 9.33 -7.27 15.28
N ALA A 345 9.41 -6.83 16.53
CA ALA A 345 8.28 -6.91 17.46
C ALA A 345 7.12 -6.04 17.00
N THR A 346 7.38 -4.78 16.60
CA THR A 346 6.33 -3.91 16.05
C THR A 346 5.71 -4.52 14.78
N ALA A 347 6.52 -5.10 13.88
CA ALA A 347 5.98 -5.82 12.73
C ALA A 347 5.10 -7.01 13.14
N ALA A 348 5.49 -7.74 14.20
CA ALA A 348 4.76 -8.91 14.68
C ALA A 348 3.44 -8.57 15.37
N GLU A 349 3.38 -7.46 16.10
CA GLU A 349 2.19 -6.92 16.76
C GLU A 349 1.17 -6.43 15.73
N VAL A 350 1.64 -5.66 14.73
CA VAL A 350 0.75 -5.01 13.76
C VAL A 350 0.35 -5.94 12.62
N TYR A 351 1.28 -6.70 12.03
CA TYR A 351 0.99 -7.60 10.91
C TYR A 351 0.77 -9.02 11.43
N ARG A 352 -0.46 -9.51 11.26
CA ARG A 352 -0.98 -10.74 11.87
C ARG A 352 -1.29 -11.85 10.84
N PRO A 353 -0.24 -12.46 10.24
CA PRO A 353 -0.41 -13.59 9.31
C PRO A 353 -0.99 -14.84 9.98
N ASP A 354 -0.91 -14.95 11.32
CA ASP A 354 -1.57 -16.00 12.08
C ASP A 354 -3.10 -15.92 11.98
N ILE A 355 -3.69 -14.72 12.07
CA ILE A 355 -5.13 -14.52 11.90
C ILE A 355 -5.53 -14.76 10.43
N TYR A 356 -4.72 -14.29 9.47
CA TYR A 356 -4.90 -14.60 8.04
C TYR A 356 -4.95 -16.11 7.81
N ARG A 357 -3.98 -16.86 8.34
CA ARG A 357 -3.90 -18.33 8.19
C ARG A 357 -5.11 -19.02 8.80
N ALA A 358 -5.59 -18.55 9.95
CA ALA A 358 -6.81 -19.07 10.57
C ALA A 358 -8.03 -18.90 9.66
N ALA A 359 -8.23 -17.70 9.09
CA ALA A 359 -9.32 -17.44 8.13
C ALA A 359 -9.15 -18.25 6.84
N GLY A 360 -7.94 -18.29 6.27
CA GLY A 360 -7.63 -19.03 5.04
C GLY A 360 -7.86 -20.53 5.17
N LYS A 361 -7.51 -21.14 6.32
CA LYS A 361 -7.76 -22.56 6.62
C LYS A 361 -9.26 -22.90 6.52
N LEU A 362 -10.14 -22.01 7.00
CA LEU A 362 -11.59 -22.18 6.93
C LEU A 362 -12.16 -22.09 5.50
N LEU A 363 -11.37 -21.57 4.55
CA LEU A 363 -11.71 -21.48 3.13
C LEU A 363 -10.95 -22.49 2.25
N GLY A 364 -10.07 -23.30 2.85
CA GLY A 364 -9.15 -24.16 2.09
C GLY A 364 -8.16 -23.36 1.22
N ILE A 365 -7.88 -22.11 1.58
CA ILE A 365 -6.86 -21.28 0.93
C ILE A 365 -5.51 -21.64 1.54
N ALA A 366 -4.59 -22.15 0.71
CA ALA A 366 -3.20 -22.33 1.11
C ALA A 366 -2.56 -20.97 1.41
N ALA A 367 -1.83 -20.89 2.52
CA ALA A 367 -1.14 -19.69 2.96
C ALA A 367 0.34 -20.02 3.21
N PRO A 368 1.26 -19.08 2.96
CA PRO A 368 2.66 -19.21 3.35
C PRO A 368 2.83 -19.57 4.84
N THR A 369 3.85 -20.36 5.15
CA THR A 369 4.24 -20.63 6.54
C THR A 369 5.25 -19.62 7.06
N ALA A 370 6.03 -19.01 6.16
CA ALA A 370 6.94 -17.92 6.46
C ALA A 370 6.19 -16.61 6.61
N ASP A 371 6.64 -15.78 7.55
CA ASP A 371 6.13 -14.43 7.72
C ASP A 371 6.99 -13.39 7.00
N HIS A 372 8.18 -13.77 6.54
CA HIS A 372 9.16 -12.90 5.88
C HIS A 372 9.61 -13.52 4.55
N LYS A 373 9.91 -12.66 3.58
CA LYS A 373 10.57 -13.04 2.32
C LYS A 373 11.61 -11.97 1.95
N LEU A 374 12.61 -12.38 1.17
CA LEU A 374 13.54 -11.45 0.53
C LEU A 374 12.77 -10.63 -0.50
N GLU A 375 12.99 -9.32 -0.55
CA GLU A 375 12.39 -8.42 -1.54
C GLU A 375 13.45 -7.95 -2.53
N GLY A 376 13.10 -7.77 -3.80
CA GLY A 376 14.02 -7.26 -4.82
C GLY A 376 14.79 -8.33 -5.60
N ALA A 377 14.81 -9.57 -5.13
CA ALA A 377 15.67 -10.62 -5.69
C ALA A 377 15.10 -11.35 -6.91
N HIS A 378 13.82 -11.16 -7.24
CA HIS A 378 13.11 -11.98 -8.24
C HIS A 378 12.57 -11.11 -9.39
N HIS A 379 13.24 -11.16 -10.55
CA HIS A 379 12.77 -10.44 -11.75
C HIS A 379 11.56 -11.07 -12.44
N GLN A 380 11.23 -12.32 -12.10
CA GLN A 380 10.13 -13.09 -12.65
C GLN A 380 9.30 -13.72 -11.52
N ASN A 381 8.09 -14.17 -11.85
CA ASN A 381 7.26 -14.95 -10.92
C ASN A 381 8.03 -16.16 -10.40
N TRP A 382 7.91 -16.42 -9.11
CA TRP A 382 8.70 -17.44 -8.42
C TRP A 382 7.82 -18.24 -7.46
N LYS A 383 8.34 -19.38 -7.01
CA LYS A 383 7.63 -20.28 -6.10
C LYS A 383 8.32 -20.27 -4.76
N LEU A 384 7.58 -19.89 -3.73
CA LEU A 384 7.99 -20.13 -2.35
C LEU A 384 7.59 -21.56 -1.98
N VAL A 385 8.58 -22.42 -1.77
CA VAL A 385 8.41 -23.83 -1.42
C VAL A 385 8.75 -24.02 0.05
N GLU A 386 7.74 -24.36 0.85
CA GLU A 386 7.88 -24.51 2.29
C GLU A 386 7.25 -25.83 2.73
N SER A 387 8.08 -26.82 3.07
CA SER A 387 7.63 -28.17 3.40
C SER A 387 6.71 -28.75 2.29
N SER A 388 5.40 -28.90 2.55
CA SER A 388 4.41 -29.39 1.58
C SER A 388 3.57 -28.30 0.91
N VAL A 389 3.78 -27.02 1.26
CA VAL A 389 3.05 -25.88 0.69
C VAL A 389 3.91 -25.22 -0.39
N THR A 390 3.32 -24.96 -1.56
CA THR A 390 3.94 -24.17 -2.63
C THR A 390 3.06 -22.97 -2.94
N THR A 391 3.58 -21.78 -2.72
CA THR A 391 2.89 -20.52 -3.02
C THR A 391 3.54 -19.86 -4.24
N LEU A 392 2.75 -19.55 -5.27
CA LEU A 392 3.20 -18.74 -6.39
C LEU A 392 3.23 -17.27 -5.95
N LEU A 393 4.39 -16.63 -6.11
CA LEU A 393 4.62 -15.22 -5.86
C LEU A 393 4.99 -14.50 -7.17
N GLY A 394 4.73 -13.21 -7.20
CA GLY A 394 5.03 -12.36 -8.34
C GLY A 394 6.50 -11.94 -8.34
N ALA A 395 6.99 -11.43 -9.48
CA ALA A 395 8.27 -10.72 -9.52
C ALA A 395 8.27 -9.58 -8.48
N ASP A 396 9.38 -9.40 -7.76
CA ASP A 396 9.51 -8.41 -6.68
C ASP A 396 10.73 -7.49 -6.84
N SER A 397 11.38 -7.48 -8.01
CA SER A 397 12.53 -6.61 -8.30
C SER A 397 12.18 -5.13 -8.15
N PHE A 398 13.06 -4.38 -7.47
CA PHE A 398 13.09 -2.92 -7.55
C PHE A 398 13.68 -2.49 -8.89
N PHE A 399 13.35 -1.28 -9.35
CA PHE A 399 13.86 -0.75 -10.63
C PHE A 399 15.37 -0.45 -10.63
N ASP A 400 15.97 -0.31 -9.44
CA ASP A 400 17.40 -0.05 -9.23
C ASP A 400 18.18 -1.31 -8.82
N ASP A 401 17.57 -2.50 -8.98
CA ASP A 401 18.13 -3.81 -8.62
C ASP A 401 18.53 -3.95 -7.14
N SER A 402 18.08 -3.03 -6.29
CA SER A 402 18.26 -3.12 -4.84
C SER A 402 17.63 -4.40 -4.29
N ILE A 403 18.25 -4.98 -3.27
CA ILE A 403 17.71 -6.14 -2.54
C ILE A 403 17.48 -5.73 -1.09
N PHE A 404 16.31 -6.05 -0.57
CA PHE A 404 15.97 -5.83 0.83
C PHE A 404 15.81 -7.16 1.56
N ASP A 405 16.76 -7.44 2.45
CA ASP A 405 16.66 -8.52 3.43
C ASP A 405 15.99 -7.98 4.71
N PRO A 406 14.76 -8.45 5.03
CA PRO A 406 14.07 -8.01 6.23
C PRO A 406 14.81 -8.38 7.52
N MET A 407 15.75 -9.34 7.51
CA MET A 407 16.56 -9.69 8.68
C MET A 407 17.77 -8.75 8.88
N SER A 408 18.10 -7.94 7.87
CA SER A 408 19.25 -7.03 7.89
C SER A 408 18.86 -5.61 7.42
N PRO A 409 17.82 -4.97 8.00
CA PRO A 409 17.30 -3.69 7.50
C PRO A 409 18.32 -2.54 7.59
N LEU A 410 19.31 -2.64 8.49
CA LEU A 410 20.39 -1.64 8.59
C LEU A 410 21.33 -1.66 7.41
N ASP A 411 21.59 -2.83 6.82
CA ASP A 411 22.48 -2.91 5.67
C ASP A 411 21.82 -2.30 4.44
N TYR A 412 20.50 -2.44 4.33
CA TYR A 412 19.70 -1.71 3.36
C TYR A 412 19.70 -0.20 3.63
N LEU A 413 19.58 0.27 4.88
CA LEU A 413 19.68 1.71 5.16
C LEU A 413 21.03 2.32 4.75
N LYS A 414 22.13 1.59 5.00
CA LYS A 414 23.49 2.03 4.66
C LYS A 414 23.73 2.15 3.16
N SER A 415 22.95 1.46 2.32
CA SER A 415 23.13 1.53 0.87
C SER A 415 22.61 2.83 0.26
N PHE A 416 21.84 3.64 1.00
CA PHE A 416 21.27 4.88 0.48
C PHE A 416 22.15 6.11 0.79
N PRO A 417 22.62 6.85 -0.22
CA PRO A 417 23.37 8.09 0.00
C PRO A 417 22.46 9.26 0.43
N ILE A 418 21.18 9.23 0.05
CA ILE A 418 20.19 10.24 0.42
C ILE A 418 19.23 9.67 1.45
N HIS A 419 19.24 10.31 2.62
CA HIS A 419 18.41 10.01 3.76
C HIS A 419 18.33 11.25 4.67
N ASN A 420 17.33 11.29 5.55
CA ASN A 420 17.18 12.31 6.59
C ASN A 420 17.04 11.68 7.98
N MET A 421 17.71 10.54 8.20
CA MET A 421 17.75 9.85 9.49
C MET A 421 18.18 10.80 10.62
N SER A 422 17.36 10.89 11.65
CA SER A 422 17.69 11.56 12.92
C SER A 422 18.50 10.66 13.87
N LEU A 423 18.36 9.34 13.71
CA LEU A 423 19.05 8.32 14.49
C LEU A 423 20.41 7.96 13.88
N ALA A 424 21.44 7.84 14.73
CA ALA A 424 22.73 7.29 14.30
C ALA A 424 22.63 5.78 14.06
N LEU A 425 23.36 5.26 13.07
CA LEU A 425 23.38 3.83 12.74
C LEU A 425 23.72 2.93 13.94
N GLN A 426 24.55 3.41 14.88
CA GLN A 426 24.88 2.67 16.10
C GLN A 426 23.66 2.48 17.01
N GLN A 427 22.84 3.52 17.20
CA GLN A 427 21.63 3.45 18.03
C GLN A 427 20.63 2.44 17.47
N LEU A 428 20.52 2.38 16.14
CA LEU A 428 19.69 1.40 15.43
C LEU A 428 20.26 -0.02 15.51
N GLN A 429 21.59 -0.16 15.50
CA GLN A 429 22.25 -1.46 15.62
C GLN A 429 22.05 -2.08 17.00
N ASP A 430 22.09 -1.25 18.05
CA ASP A 430 21.91 -1.71 19.42
C ASP A 430 20.46 -2.13 19.68
N SER A 431 19.46 -1.43 19.13
CA SER A 431 18.05 -1.84 19.26
C SER A 431 17.80 -3.19 18.57
N ILE A 432 18.28 -3.36 17.33
CA ILE A 432 18.08 -4.61 16.56
C ILE A 432 18.85 -5.79 17.16
N ARG A 433 20.06 -5.57 17.71
CA ARG A 433 20.89 -6.64 18.29
C ARG A 433 20.41 -7.07 19.68
N TYR A 434 20.03 -6.15 20.55
CA TYR A 434 19.65 -6.45 21.94
C TYR A 434 18.49 -7.47 22.02
N GLN A 435 17.66 -7.53 20.98
CA GLN A 435 16.45 -8.36 20.94
C GLN A 435 16.66 -9.73 20.29
N SER A 436 17.74 -9.95 19.52
CA SER A 436 18.15 -11.29 19.08
C SER A 436 18.57 -12.23 20.22
N LEU A 437 18.77 -11.67 21.43
CA LEU A 437 19.20 -12.37 22.65
C LEU A 437 18.05 -12.68 23.63
N GLN A 438 16.83 -12.20 23.38
CA GLN A 438 15.65 -12.53 24.19
C GLN A 438 14.79 -13.56 23.44
N PRO A 439 14.74 -14.84 23.87
CA PRO A 439 13.75 -15.75 23.32
C PRO A 439 12.35 -15.26 23.71
N ALA A 440 11.41 -15.31 22.76
CA ALA A 440 9.99 -15.04 23.00
C ALA A 440 9.48 -15.96 24.13
N ALA A 441 9.43 -15.44 25.36
CA ALA A 441 8.82 -16.13 26.48
C ALA A 441 7.30 -16.02 26.33
N VAL A 442 6.69 -17.05 25.77
CA VAL A 442 5.26 -17.31 25.98
C VAL A 442 5.11 -17.77 27.43
N PRO A 443 4.32 -17.11 28.28
CA PRO A 443 3.92 -17.70 29.55
C PRO A 443 3.00 -18.88 29.23
N VAL A 444 3.55 -20.09 29.34
CA VAL A 444 2.77 -21.32 29.40
C VAL A 444 2.35 -21.49 30.86
N ASP A 445 1.06 -21.80 31.05
CA ASP A 445 0.38 -22.22 32.27
C ASP A 445 0.06 -21.15 33.33
N GLN A 446 -1.23 -20.77 33.39
CA GLN A 446 -1.94 -20.75 34.66
C GLN A 446 -3.25 -21.52 34.55
N GLU A 447 -3.41 -22.45 35.48
CA GLU A 447 -4.42 -23.49 35.58
C GLU A 447 -5.85 -22.95 35.64
N ILE A 448 -6.77 -23.63 34.95
CA ILE A 448 -8.22 -23.48 35.12
C ILE A 448 -8.62 -24.29 36.37
N PRO A 449 -9.21 -23.69 37.42
CA PRO A 449 -9.74 -24.46 38.54
C PRO A 449 -11.03 -25.19 38.13
N ARG A 450 -11.15 -26.43 38.63
CA ARG A 450 -12.26 -27.36 38.41
C ARG A 450 -13.62 -26.85 38.86
#